data_AF-A0A6F8VFB1-F1
#
_entry.id   AF-A0A6F8VFB1-F1
#
_cell.length_a   1.000
_cell.length_b   1.000
_cell.length_c   1.000
_cell.angle_alpha   90.00
_cell.angle_beta   90.00
_cell.angle_gamma   90.00
#
_symmetry.space_group_name_H-M   'P 1'
#
loop_
_entity.id
_entity.type
_entity.pdbx_description
1 polymer ?
#
loop_
_entity_poly.entity_id
_entity_poly.type
_entity_poly.pdbx_seq_one_letter_code
_entity_poly.pdbx_strand_id
1 'polypeptide(L)'
;MQEPFTQDMLLATSPNAGGTSLIALGTATVIDQEDTTGIWISEGGLFRNVIASIPDDETPHKRTMQLQSFSSVSGKKVLMEDEQFDFHDILYHENRLYLVSTGTNEVITLTKEGAEIKRYSYPGHNDSWHINCLGIWDGRVVVSAFGEFDSMRGYKHNSTHRGFIMDLESGQKLWEGLSQPHTPVQRSDKYYVCNSESKQVLIKDRSGNVQCLQFDSYTRGLAFGKEFMYVGLSQSRNVEHATDGPSTARIVAVNILTNQICGEISLPYLEIYDVRIVQNEHYFVLPMMLGLNGEDLRKRLHECSCKAAGLAAGLNRIKSHIITGSIIRLVSRLKKDNTFANPSC
;
A
#
# COMPACT_ATOMS: atom_id res chain seq x y z
N MET A 1 24.65 11.91 -7.73
CA MET A 1 23.20 11.63 -7.71
C MET A 1 22.82 11.27 -6.28
N GLN A 2 21.71 11.79 -5.76
CA GLN A 2 21.23 11.43 -4.42
C GLN A 2 20.54 10.07 -4.47
N GLU A 3 20.68 9.24 -3.42
CA GLU A 3 20.12 7.88 -3.43
C GLU A 3 18.61 7.88 -3.12
N PRO A 4 17.77 7.29 -3.99
CA PRO A 4 16.31 7.43 -3.93
C PRO A 4 15.69 6.98 -2.61
N PHE A 5 16.18 5.90 -2.01
CA PHE A 5 15.64 5.34 -0.75
C PHE A 5 16.15 6.03 0.52
N THR A 6 16.93 7.10 0.39
CA THR A 6 17.41 7.91 1.53
C THR A 6 16.63 9.20 1.72
N GLN A 7 15.94 9.67 0.68
CA GLN A 7 15.16 10.91 0.69
C GLN A 7 13.71 10.69 1.14
N ASP A 8 13.08 9.63 0.63
CA ASP A 8 11.69 9.31 0.89
C ASP A 8 11.58 8.09 1.81
N MET A 9 10.46 8.03 2.52
CA MET A 9 10.09 6.93 3.39
C MET A 9 8.83 6.27 2.82
N LEU A 10 8.82 4.94 2.75
CA LEU A 10 7.73 4.18 2.16
C LEU A 10 7.17 3.17 3.15
N LEU A 11 5.86 2.93 3.08
CA LEU A 11 5.24 1.70 3.53
C LEU A 11 4.91 0.84 2.32
N ALA A 12 5.17 -0.44 2.41
CA ALA A 12 4.76 -1.42 1.42
C ALA A 12 4.02 -2.57 2.10
N THR A 13 2.95 -3.04 1.47
CA THR A 13 2.17 -4.17 1.95
C THR A 13 2.36 -5.39 1.07
N SER A 14 2.34 -6.55 1.70
CA SER A 14 2.52 -7.84 1.06
C SER A 14 1.44 -8.79 1.57
N PRO A 15 0.66 -9.44 0.68
CA PRO A 15 -0.26 -10.50 1.03
C PRO A 15 0.43 -11.88 0.90
N ASN A 16 -0.28 -12.95 1.28
CA ASN A 16 0.10 -14.36 1.08
C ASN A 16 1.43 -14.73 1.75
N ALA A 17 1.44 -14.85 3.08
CA ALA A 17 2.64 -14.96 3.91
C ALA A 17 3.52 -13.70 3.83
N GLY A 18 2.84 -12.56 3.85
CA GLY A 18 3.40 -11.23 3.72
C GLY A 18 3.44 -10.47 5.04
N GLY A 19 3.09 -9.19 4.97
CA GLY A 19 3.24 -8.26 6.08
C GLY A 19 3.29 -6.81 5.61
N THR A 20 3.58 -5.93 6.56
CA THR A 20 3.88 -4.53 6.27
C THR A 20 5.37 -4.26 6.43
N SER A 21 5.99 -3.65 5.41
CA SER A 21 7.40 -3.25 5.42
C SER A 21 7.56 -1.73 5.41
N LEU A 22 8.50 -1.23 6.21
CA LEU A 22 9.00 0.13 6.16
C LEU A 22 10.28 0.19 5.33
N ILE A 23 10.32 1.09 4.35
CA ILE A 23 11.53 1.44 3.62
C ILE A 23 11.95 2.83 4.05
N ALA A 24 13.13 2.94 4.67
CA ALA A 24 13.71 4.20 5.09
C ALA A 24 15.24 4.08 5.14
N LEU A 25 15.94 5.17 4.82
CA LEU A 25 17.41 5.28 4.94
C LEU A 25 18.15 4.19 4.14
N GLY A 26 17.65 3.82 2.97
CA GLY A 26 18.21 2.77 2.14
C GLY A 26 17.97 1.35 2.66
N THR A 27 17.11 1.17 3.66
CA THR A 27 16.84 -0.16 4.26
C THR A 27 15.36 -0.48 4.28
N ALA A 28 15.04 -1.76 4.06
CA ALA A 28 13.72 -2.32 4.29
C ALA A 28 13.67 -2.99 5.68
N THR A 29 12.58 -2.82 6.40
CA THR A 29 12.37 -3.41 7.73
C THR A 29 10.93 -3.89 7.82
N VAL A 30 10.75 -5.16 8.15
CA VAL A 30 9.43 -5.73 8.43
C VAL A 30 8.88 -5.13 9.71
N ILE A 31 7.69 -4.57 9.65
CA ILE A 31 6.96 -4.00 10.80
C ILE A 31 6.13 -5.09 11.48
N ASP A 32 5.42 -5.89 10.68
CA ASP A 32 4.61 -7.02 11.13
C ASP A 32 4.51 -8.07 10.02
N GLN A 33 3.96 -9.24 10.37
CA GLN A 33 3.73 -10.35 9.45
C GLN A 33 2.22 -10.60 9.28
N GLU A 34 1.41 -9.53 9.32
CA GLU A 34 -0.02 -9.64 9.05
C GLU A 34 -0.22 -9.52 7.53
N ASP A 35 -0.69 -10.58 6.87
CA ASP A 35 -0.99 -10.58 5.44
C ASP A 35 -1.86 -9.37 5.09
N THR A 36 -1.31 -8.43 4.32
CA THR A 36 -1.96 -7.13 4.09
C THR A 36 -2.08 -6.85 2.59
N THR A 37 -3.28 -6.45 2.15
CA THR A 37 -3.53 -5.96 0.80
C THR A 37 -3.49 -4.44 0.76
N GLY A 38 -4.60 -3.76 0.44
CA GLY A 38 -4.64 -2.29 0.32
C GLY A 38 -4.27 -1.59 1.63
N ILE A 39 -3.61 -0.44 1.51
CA ILE A 39 -3.28 0.44 2.64
C ILE A 39 -3.46 1.90 2.25
N TRP A 40 -3.98 2.70 3.16
CA TRP A 40 -4.14 4.13 2.96
C TRP A 40 -3.68 4.92 4.18
N ILE A 41 -2.96 6.01 3.96
CA ILE A 41 -2.52 6.94 5.00
C ILE A 41 -3.26 8.27 4.78
N SER A 42 -3.87 8.78 5.83
CA SER A 42 -4.69 10.00 5.82
C SER A 42 -4.38 10.90 7.01
N GLU A 43 -4.83 12.15 6.98
CA GLU A 43 -4.76 13.04 8.12
C GLU A 43 -5.56 12.46 9.31
N GLY A 44 -4.84 11.89 10.27
CA GLY A 44 -5.43 11.31 11.49
C GLY A 44 -5.64 9.79 11.48
N GLY A 45 -5.05 9.05 10.54
CA GLY A 45 -5.00 7.59 10.65
C GLY A 45 -4.45 6.85 9.43
N LEU A 46 -4.09 5.59 9.66
CA LEU A 46 -3.76 4.61 8.65
C LEU A 46 -4.88 3.57 8.61
N PHE A 47 -5.26 3.16 7.41
CA PHE A 47 -6.24 2.10 7.18
C PHE A 47 -5.61 1.00 6.35
N ARG A 48 -5.90 -0.26 6.66
CA ARG A 48 -5.39 -1.39 5.87
C ARG A 48 -6.34 -2.57 5.88
N ASN A 49 -6.27 -3.37 4.84
CA ASN A 49 -6.98 -4.63 4.73
C ASN A 49 -6.04 -5.77 5.14
N VAL A 50 -6.41 -6.52 6.18
CA VAL A 50 -5.66 -7.67 6.69
C VAL A 50 -6.42 -8.95 6.41
N ILE A 51 -5.70 -9.95 5.90
CA ILE A 51 -6.19 -11.32 5.72
C ILE A 51 -5.88 -12.06 7.03
N ALA A 52 -6.85 -12.09 7.94
CA ALA A 52 -6.73 -12.85 9.17
C ALA A 52 -7.04 -14.32 8.88
N SER A 53 -6.05 -15.20 9.06
CA SER A 53 -6.29 -16.64 9.11
C SER A 53 -6.89 -17.01 10.47
N ILE A 54 -8.04 -17.68 10.47
CA ILE A 54 -8.54 -18.34 11.69
C ILE A 54 -7.78 -19.66 11.81
N PRO A 55 -7.07 -19.93 12.92
CA PRO A 55 -6.61 -21.27 13.23
C PRO A 55 -7.85 -22.13 13.53
N ASP A 56 -8.29 -22.90 12.55
CA ASP A 56 -9.33 -23.91 12.71
C ASP A 56 -8.79 -25.25 12.21
N ASP A 57 -8.78 -26.24 13.11
CA ASP A 57 -8.32 -27.60 12.83
C ASP A 57 -9.26 -28.33 11.85
N GLU A 58 -10.52 -27.89 11.71
CA GLU A 58 -11.50 -28.48 10.78
C GLU A 58 -11.46 -27.82 9.39
N THR A 59 -11.16 -26.52 9.30
CA THR A 59 -11.09 -25.76 8.04
C THR A 59 -9.82 -24.92 7.90
N PRO A 60 -8.64 -25.54 7.65
CA PRO A 60 -7.32 -24.88 7.65
C PRO A 60 -7.11 -23.79 6.57
N HIS A 61 -8.15 -23.39 5.85
CA HIS A 61 -8.14 -22.37 4.80
C HIS A 61 -9.22 -21.29 4.96
N LYS A 62 -9.97 -21.27 6.08
CA LYS A 62 -10.95 -20.21 6.32
C LYS A 62 -10.22 -18.89 6.57
N ARG A 63 -10.41 -17.93 5.67
CA ARG A 63 -9.83 -16.59 5.74
C ARG A 63 -10.93 -15.62 6.12
N THR A 64 -10.61 -14.73 7.05
CA THR A 64 -11.48 -13.62 7.42
C THR A 64 -10.76 -12.33 7.07
N MET A 65 -11.47 -11.44 6.39
CA MET A 65 -10.94 -10.16 5.99
C MET A 65 -11.23 -9.15 7.09
N GLN A 66 -10.23 -8.36 7.47
CA GLN A 66 -10.35 -7.30 8.46
C GLN A 66 -9.98 -5.97 7.84
N LEU A 67 -10.87 -4.99 7.92
CA LEU A 67 -10.53 -3.60 7.75
C LEU A 67 -10.02 -3.06 9.09
N GLN A 68 -8.74 -2.76 9.16
CA GLN A 68 -8.10 -2.21 10.35
C GLN A 68 -7.84 -0.72 10.19
N SER A 69 -7.96 0.01 11.29
CA SER A 69 -7.48 1.39 11.42
C SER A 69 -6.40 1.47 12.49
N PHE A 70 -5.48 2.42 12.32
CA PHE A 70 -4.46 2.74 13.29
C PHE A 70 -4.38 4.25 13.47
N SER A 71 -4.39 4.71 14.73
CA SER A 71 -4.02 6.07 15.08
C SER A 71 -3.16 6.10 16.33
N SER A 72 -2.42 7.19 16.54
CA SER A 72 -1.61 7.39 17.74
C SER A 72 -2.43 7.48 19.03
N VAL A 73 -3.73 7.79 18.92
CA VAL A 73 -4.66 7.94 20.06
C VAL A 73 -5.37 6.62 20.34
N SER A 74 -5.95 6.01 19.31
CA SER A 74 -6.77 4.81 19.46
C SER A 74 -6.00 3.50 19.40
N GLY A 75 -4.73 3.54 18.97
CA GLY A 75 -4.00 2.34 18.56
C GLY A 75 -4.67 1.66 17.36
N LYS A 76 -4.38 0.37 17.22
CA LYS A 76 -5.00 -0.53 16.23
C LYS A 76 -6.45 -0.84 16.63
N LYS A 77 -7.38 -0.73 15.68
CA LYS A 77 -8.78 -1.14 15.81
C LYS A 77 -9.22 -1.89 14.56
N VAL A 78 -10.02 -2.94 14.73
CA VAL A 78 -10.76 -3.57 13.64
C VAL A 78 -12.07 -2.79 13.47
N LEU A 79 -12.30 -2.22 12.28
CA LEU A 79 -13.50 -1.45 11.95
C LEU A 79 -14.59 -2.32 11.32
N MET A 80 -14.17 -3.32 10.55
CA MET A 80 -15.06 -4.27 9.88
C MET A 80 -14.34 -5.61 9.75
N GLU A 81 -15.10 -6.69 9.88
CA GLU A 81 -14.63 -8.06 9.70
C GLU A 81 -15.67 -8.83 8.89
N ASP A 82 -15.24 -9.55 7.85
CA ASP A 82 -16.13 -10.30 6.97
C ASP A 82 -15.43 -11.54 6.38
N GLU A 83 -16.13 -12.67 6.31
CA GLU A 83 -15.61 -13.94 5.78
C GLU A 83 -15.90 -14.14 4.28
N GLN A 84 -16.86 -13.41 3.73
CA GLN A 84 -17.32 -13.55 2.35
C GLN A 84 -16.88 -12.37 1.48
N PHE A 85 -16.85 -11.18 2.07
CA PHE A 85 -16.48 -9.96 1.37
C PHE A 85 -14.95 -9.83 1.35
N ASP A 86 -14.35 -10.26 0.24
CA ASP A 86 -12.89 -10.31 0.01
C ASP A 86 -12.26 -8.90 -0.10
N PHE A 87 -11.98 -8.23 1.03
CA PHE A 87 -11.38 -6.88 1.08
C PHE A 87 -10.07 -6.80 0.29
N HIS A 88 -10.14 -6.23 -0.91
CA HIS A 88 -8.99 -6.21 -1.80
C HIS A 88 -8.20 -4.90 -1.68
N ASP A 89 -8.83 -3.76 -1.96
CA ASP A 89 -8.19 -2.44 -1.87
C ASP A 89 -8.96 -1.47 -0.99
N ILE A 90 -8.27 -0.43 -0.52
CA ILE A 90 -8.84 0.62 0.30
C ILE A 90 -8.36 2.01 -0.13
N LEU A 91 -9.29 2.96 -0.11
CA LEU A 91 -9.04 4.37 -0.37
C LEU A 91 -9.75 5.21 0.69
N TYR A 92 -9.07 6.21 1.25
CA TYR A 92 -9.73 7.26 2.02
C TYR A 92 -9.75 8.56 1.22
N HIS A 93 -10.94 9.05 0.91
CA HIS A 93 -11.15 10.27 0.12
C HIS A 93 -12.38 11.01 0.62
N GLU A 94 -12.31 12.34 0.73
CA GLU A 94 -13.42 13.21 1.16
C GLU A 94 -14.17 12.69 2.41
N ASN A 95 -13.41 12.31 3.43
CA ASN A 95 -13.89 11.81 4.71
C ASN A 95 -14.72 10.50 4.63
N ARG A 96 -14.50 9.70 3.58
CA ARG A 96 -15.10 8.37 3.40
C ARG A 96 -14.02 7.34 3.14
N LEU A 97 -14.21 6.14 3.67
CA LEU A 97 -13.45 4.96 3.25
C LEU A 97 -14.18 4.33 2.08
N TYR A 98 -13.44 3.90 1.08
CA TYR A 98 -13.90 3.10 -0.05
C TYR A 98 -13.18 1.76 0.05
N LEU A 99 -13.93 0.68 -0.07
CA LEU A 99 -13.42 -0.68 0.11
C LEU A 99 -13.91 -1.54 -1.06
N VAL A 100 -12.98 -2.17 -1.76
CA VAL A 100 -13.28 -3.09 -2.86
C VAL A 100 -13.41 -4.51 -2.33
N SER A 101 -14.37 -5.26 -2.87
CA SER A 101 -14.33 -6.71 -2.88
C SER A 101 -14.18 -7.27 -4.28
N THR A 102 -13.05 -7.94 -4.52
CA THR A 102 -12.83 -8.76 -5.72
C THR A 102 -13.84 -9.91 -5.77
N GLY A 103 -14.04 -10.57 -4.63
CA GLY A 103 -14.89 -11.75 -4.51
C GLY A 103 -16.35 -11.51 -4.88
N THR A 104 -16.92 -10.37 -4.51
CA THR A 104 -18.35 -10.08 -4.76
C THR A 104 -18.60 -9.14 -5.94
N ASN A 105 -17.54 -8.61 -6.59
CA ASN A 105 -17.61 -7.51 -7.55
C ASN A 105 -18.34 -6.30 -6.96
N GLU A 106 -17.86 -5.82 -5.82
CA GLU A 106 -18.51 -4.72 -5.12
C GLU A 106 -17.51 -3.66 -4.69
N VAL A 107 -17.99 -2.42 -4.58
CA VAL A 107 -17.33 -1.35 -3.85
C VAL A 107 -18.30 -0.84 -2.80
N ILE A 108 -17.87 -0.73 -1.56
CA ILE A 108 -18.65 -0.10 -0.50
C ILE A 108 -17.96 1.18 -0.04
N THR A 109 -18.78 2.13 0.39
CA THR A 109 -18.31 3.34 1.07
C THR A 109 -18.71 3.27 2.53
N LEU A 110 -17.77 3.61 3.40
CA LEU A 110 -17.93 3.57 4.84
C LEU A 110 -17.61 4.95 5.43
N THR A 111 -18.18 5.20 6.60
CA THR A 111 -17.67 6.23 7.52
C THR A 111 -16.27 5.87 8.00
N LYS A 112 -15.56 6.82 8.61
CA LYS A 112 -14.22 6.57 9.19
C LYS A 112 -14.26 5.52 10.31
N GLU A 113 -15.43 5.33 10.91
CA GLU A 113 -15.71 4.37 11.97
C GLU A 113 -16.13 2.98 11.46
N GLY A 114 -16.23 2.79 10.13
CA GLY A 114 -16.55 1.50 9.52
C GLY A 114 -18.03 1.26 9.23
N ALA A 115 -18.93 2.20 9.53
CA ALA A 115 -20.35 2.06 9.18
C ALA A 115 -20.59 2.27 7.68
N GLU A 116 -21.29 1.35 7.02
CA GLU A 116 -21.62 1.41 5.59
C GLU A 116 -22.56 2.57 5.27
N ILE A 117 -22.26 3.28 4.17
CA ILE A 117 -23.02 4.42 3.66
C ILE A 117 -23.69 4.10 2.32
N LYS A 118 -22.94 3.47 1.40
CA LYS A 118 -23.40 3.16 0.04
C LYS A 118 -22.64 1.96 -0.51
N ARG A 119 -23.32 1.16 -1.33
CA ARG A 119 -22.79 -0.02 -2.00
C ARG A 119 -23.01 0.07 -3.51
N TYR A 120 -21.97 -0.26 -4.26
CA TYR A 120 -21.96 -0.41 -5.70
C TYR A 120 -21.75 -1.89 -6.01
N SER A 121 -22.74 -2.53 -6.63
CA SER A 121 -22.66 -3.95 -7.01
C SER A 121 -22.69 -4.07 -8.53
N TYR A 122 -21.75 -4.82 -9.07
CA TYR A 122 -21.61 -5.03 -10.51
C TYR A 122 -22.15 -6.41 -10.92
N PRO A 123 -22.71 -6.55 -12.12
CA PRO A 123 -23.40 -7.78 -12.53
C PRO A 123 -22.42 -8.94 -12.78
N GLY A 124 -22.97 -10.15 -12.85
CA GLY A 124 -22.23 -11.37 -13.18
C GLY A 124 -21.99 -12.26 -11.96
N HIS A 125 -21.16 -13.28 -12.14
CA HIS A 125 -20.78 -14.19 -11.05
C HIS A 125 -19.76 -13.54 -10.12
N ASN A 126 -19.67 -14.02 -8.88
CA ASN A 126 -18.60 -13.65 -7.94
C ASN A 126 -17.20 -13.76 -8.59
N ASP A 127 -16.35 -12.76 -8.36
CA ASP A 127 -15.00 -12.62 -8.94
C ASP A 127 -14.97 -12.79 -10.48
N SER A 128 -16.06 -12.43 -11.17
CA SER A 128 -16.10 -12.48 -12.62
C SER A 128 -15.40 -11.27 -13.22
N TRP A 129 -15.60 -10.07 -12.69
CA TRP A 129 -14.95 -8.86 -13.19
C TRP A 129 -13.55 -8.66 -12.62
N HIS A 130 -13.33 -9.19 -11.40
CA HIS A 130 -12.14 -8.94 -10.60
C HIS A 130 -11.87 -7.45 -10.46
N ILE A 131 -12.84 -6.75 -9.88
CA ILE A 131 -12.73 -5.35 -9.50
C ILE A 131 -11.68 -5.29 -8.40
N ASN A 132 -10.62 -4.50 -8.62
CA ASN A 132 -9.37 -4.69 -7.90
C ASN A 132 -8.95 -3.45 -7.14
N CYS A 133 -8.41 -2.43 -7.82
CA CYS A 133 -7.82 -1.27 -7.16
C CYS A 133 -8.71 -0.03 -7.20
N LEU A 134 -8.52 0.85 -6.22
CA LEU A 134 -9.12 2.18 -6.15
C LEU A 134 -8.07 3.26 -6.43
N GLY A 135 -8.52 4.39 -6.95
CA GLY A 135 -7.69 5.57 -7.18
C GLY A 135 -8.49 6.85 -7.20
N ILE A 136 -7.80 7.99 -7.31
CA ILE A 136 -8.43 9.29 -7.51
C ILE A 136 -7.93 9.90 -8.81
N TRP A 137 -8.83 10.11 -9.77
CA TRP A 137 -8.54 10.81 -11.04
C TRP A 137 -9.48 12.01 -11.19
N ASP A 138 -8.89 13.19 -11.37
CA ASP A 138 -9.56 14.48 -11.46
C ASP A 138 -10.54 14.72 -10.28
N GLY A 139 -10.09 14.36 -9.08
CA GLY A 139 -10.89 14.47 -7.85
C GLY A 139 -11.97 13.41 -7.67
N ARG A 140 -12.15 12.49 -8.63
CA ARG A 140 -13.18 11.44 -8.61
C ARG A 140 -12.58 10.09 -8.27
N VAL A 141 -13.33 9.28 -7.54
CA VAL A 141 -12.94 7.90 -7.25
C VAL A 141 -13.08 7.06 -8.50
N VAL A 142 -12.01 6.37 -8.85
CA VAL A 142 -11.96 5.42 -9.96
C VAL A 142 -11.65 4.02 -9.46
N VAL A 143 -12.10 3.03 -10.20
CA VAL A 143 -11.88 1.61 -9.92
C VAL A 143 -11.26 0.91 -11.12
N SER A 144 -10.34 -0.02 -10.88
CA SER A 144 -9.80 -0.91 -11.91
C SER A 144 -10.51 -2.26 -11.92
N ALA A 145 -10.66 -2.86 -13.10
CA ALA A 145 -11.16 -4.22 -13.25
C ALA A 145 -10.36 -4.97 -14.33
N PHE A 146 -10.25 -6.29 -14.20
CA PHE A 146 -9.55 -7.11 -15.20
C PHE A 146 -10.36 -7.31 -16.47
N GLY A 147 -11.66 -7.03 -16.41
CA GLY A 147 -12.58 -7.06 -17.54
C GLY A 147 -13.98 -7.40 -17.08
N GLU A 148 -14.89 -7.61 -18.03
CA GLU A 148 -16.25 -8.10 -17.77
C GLU A 148 -16.31 -9.53 -18.31
N PHE A 149 -16.58 -10.49 -17.43
CA PHE A 149 -16.60 -11.90 -17.77
C PHE A 149 -17.88 -12.56 -17.25
N ASP A 150 -18.32 -13.62 -17.92
CA ASP A 150 -19.56 -14.32 -17.59
C ASP A 150 -19.37 -15.50 -16.62
N SER A 151 -18.14 -15.74 -16.17
CA SER A 151 -17.82 -16.85 -15.26
C SER A 151 -16.91 -16.39 -14.13
N MET A 152 -17.07 -17.04 -12.97
CA MET A 152 -16.17 -16.84 -11.83
C MET A 152 -14.72 -17.08 -12.29
N ARG A 153 -13.84 -16.09 -12.07
CA ARG A 153 -12.43 -16.11 -12.48
C ARG A 153 -12.19 -16.22 -13.99
N GLY A 154 -13.15 -15.77 -14.81
CA GLY A 154 -13.05 -15.79 -16.28
C GLY A 154 -11.85 -15.02 -16.86
N TYR A 155 -11.23 -14.13 -16.07
CA TYR A 155 -10.01 -13.40 -16.42
C TYR A 155 -8.75 -14.28 -16.50
N LYS A 156 -8.75 -15.47 -15.90
CA LYS A 156 -7.59 -16.37 -15.95
C LYS A 156 -7.30 -16.77 -17.39
N HIS A 157 -6.12 -16.39 -17.89
CA HIS A 157 -5.68 -16.61 -19.29
C HIS A 157 -6.48 -15.87 -20.36
N ASN A 158 -7.34 -14.92 -19.98
CA ASN A 158 -8.21 -14.18 -20.91
C ASN A 158 -8.35 -12.69 -20.54
N SER A 159 -7.43 -12.14 -19.75
CA SER A 159 -7.50 -10.74 -19.27
C SER A 159 -6.74 -9.73 -20.15
N THR A 160 -5.97 -10.22 -21.13
CA THR A 160 -5.16 -9.36 -22.00
C THR A 160 -6.03 -8.41 -22.81
N HIS A 161 -5.80 -7.10 -22.65
CA HIS A 161 -6.56 -6.00 -23.26
C HIS A 161 -8.05 -5.94 -22.94
N ARG A 162 -8.51 -6.62 -21.88
CA ARG A 162 -9.92 -6.65 -21.45
C ARG A 162 -10.22 -5.72 -20.28
N GLY A 163 -9.18 -5.33 -19.54
CA GLY A 163 -9.29 -4.52 -18.35
C GLY A 163 -9.51 -3.04 -18.66
N PHE A 164 -9.98 -2.33 -17.64
CA PHE A 164 -10.32 -0.92 -17.72
C PHE A 164 -10.19 -0.21 -16.37
N ILE A 165 -10.11 1.11 -16.42
CA ILE A 165 -10.36 2.03 -15.32
C ILE A 165 -11.70 2.72 -15.55
N MET A 166 -12.52 2.78 -14.52
CA MET A 166 -13.89 3.30 -14.58
C MET A 166 -14.13 4.28 -13.45
N ASP A 167 -14.89 5.34 -13.73
CA ASP A 167 -15.41 6.25 -12.72
C ASP A 167 -16.46 5.54 -11.86
N LEU A 168 -16.28 5.54 -10.54
CA LEU A 168 -17.12 4.75 -9.63
C LEU A 168 -18.58 5.22 -9.60
N GLU A 169 -18.82 6.52 -9.69
CA GLU A 169 -20.17 7.09 -9.56
C GLU A 169 -20.98 6.97 -10.85
N SER A 170 -20.37 7.29 -12.00
CA SER A 170 -21.05 7.31 -13.30
C SER A 170 -21.00 5.97 -14.04
N GLY A 171 -20.08 5.07 -13.67
CA GLY A 171 -19.81 3.84 -14.43
C GLY A 171 -19.12 4.09 -15.78
N GLN A 172 -18.67 5.32 -16.06
CA GLN A 172 -17.98 5.63 -17.31
C GLN A 172 -16.59 5.00 -17.33
N LYS A 173 -16.28 4.19 -18.34
CA LYS A 173 -14.91 3.71 -18.60
C LYS A 173 -14.04 4.88 -19.09
N LEU A 174 -12.99 5.16 -18.36
CA LEU A 174 -12.07 6.29 -18.60
C LEU A 174 -10.82 5.86 -19.37
N TRP A 175 -10.43 4.59 -19.23
CA TRP A 175 -9.30 4.00 -19.92
C TRP A 175 -9.51 2.49 -20.07
N GLU A 176 -9.61 2.01 -21.31
CA GLU A 176 -9.84 0.60 -21.66
C GLU A 176 -8.61 -0.02 -22.37
N GLY A 177 -8.68 -1.31 -22.68
CA GLY A 177 -7.61 -2.03 -23.39
C GLY A 177 -6.42 -2.40 -22.51
N LEU A 178 -6.62 -2.42 -21.18
CA LEU A 178 -5.60 -2.73 -20.19
C LEU A 178 -5.56 -4.24 -19.93
N SER A 179 -4.46 -4.73 -19.37
CA SER A 179 -4.19 -6.13 -19.08
C SER A 179 -3.85 -6.27 -17.60
N GLN A 180 -4.85 -6.72 -16.83
CA GLN A 180 -4.82 -6.77 -15.36
C GLN A 180 -4.38 -5.43 -14.74
N PRO A 181 -5.17 -4.34 -14.92
CA PRO A 181 -4.80 -3.02 -14.42
C PRO A 181 -4.84 -2.94 -12.89
N HIS A 182 -3.75 -2.44 -12.32
CA HIS A 182 -3.59 -2.18 -10.90
C HIS A 182 -3.21 -0.72 -10.64
N THR A 183 -3.46 -0.31 -9.41
CA THR A 183 -2.96 0.94 -8.81
C THR A 183 -3.15 2.16 -9.71
N PRO A 184 -4.41 2.52 -10.06
CA PRO A 184 -4.67 3.75 -10.80
C PRO A 184 -4.30 4.95 -9.93
N VAL A 185 -3.36 5.77 -10.39
CA VAL A 185 -2.90 6.97 -9.67
C VAL A 185 -2.86 8.15 -10.64
N GLN A 186 -3.32 9.32 -10.19
CA GLN A 186 -3.08 10.56 -10.92
C GLN A 186 -1.96 11.35 -10.26
N ARG A 187 -1.08 11.92 -11.09
CA ARG A 187 -0.13 12.93 -10.64
C ARG A 187 -0.04 14.05 -11.65
N SER A 188 -0.33 15.27 -11.19
CA SER A 188 -0.42 16.45 -12.04
C SER A 188 -1.43 16.22 -13.18
N ASP A 189 -0.99 16.31 -14.43
CA ASP A 189 -1.79 16.14 -15.65
C ASP A 189 -1.68 14.74 -16.26
N LYS A 190 -1.11 13.78 -15.53
CA LYS A 190 -0.87 12.41 -16.02
C LYS A 190 -1.58 11.37 -15.16
N TYR A 191 -2.06 10.33 -15.84
CA TYR A 191 -2.70 9.16 -15.24
C TYR A 191 -1.76 7.98 -15.37
N TYR A 192 -1.56 7.26 -14.29
CA TYR A 192 -0.65 6.13 -14.17
C TYR A 192 -1.44 4.88 -13.83
N VAL A 193 -1.10 3.77 -14.48
CA VAL A 193 -1.66 2.44 -14.19
C VAL A 193 -0.56 1.41 -14.28
N CYS A 194 -0.48 0.52 -13.29
CA CYS A 194 0.28 -0.73 -13.41
C CYS A 194 -0.49 -1.67 -14.33
N ASN A 195 -0.02 -1.84 -15.56
CA ASN A 195 -0.55 -2.76 -16.55
C ASN A 195 0.13 -4.13 -16.38
N SER A 196 -0.26 -4.82 -15.31
CA SER A 196 0.60 -5.76 -14.61
C SER A 196 0.85 -7.07 -15.34
N GLU A 197 -0.13 -7.58 -16.09
CA GLU A 197 0.06 -8.79 -16.91
C GLU A 197 1.16 -8.57 -17.96
N SER A 198 1.26 -7.34 -18.49
CA SER A 198 2.29 -6.94 -19.45
C SER A 198 3.58 -6.44 -18.78
N LYS A 199 3.67 -6.43 -17.44
CA LYS A 199 4.81 -5.96 -16.66
C LYS A 199 5.17 -4.49 -16.93
N GLN A 200 4.16 -3.65 -17.06
CA GLN A 200 4.32 -2.27 -17.50
C GLN A 200 3.71 -1.28 -16.50
N VAL A 201 4.27 -0.07 -16.45
CA VAL A 201 3.54 1.10 -15.98
C VAL A 201 3.18 1.93 -17.21
N LEU A 202 1.88 2.14 -17.43
CA LEU A 202 1.37 3.00 -18.50
C LEU A 202 1.10 4.39 -17.95
N ILE A 203 1.44 5.39 -18.75
CA ILE A 203 1.30 6.82 -18.42
C ILE A 203 0.51 7.48 -19.53
N LYS A 204 -0.71 7.92 -19.24
CA LYS A 204 -1.56 8.65 -20.18
C LYS A 204 -1.58 10.13 -19.82
N ASP A 205 -1.31 11.00 -20.79
CA ASP A 205 -1.48 12.44 -20.64
C ASP A 205 -2.93 12.88 -20.96
N ARG A 206 -3.26 14.15 -20.71
CA ARG A 206 -4.60 14.69 -21.00
C ARG A 206 -4.96 14.72 -22.50
N SER A 207 -3.98 14.69 -23.39
CA SER A 207 -4.23 14.59 -24.84
C SER A 207 -4.49 13.16 -25.31
N GLY A 208 -4.31 12.18 -24.43
CA GLY A 208 -4.54 10.76 -24.69
C GLY A 208 -3.30 10.00 -25.16
N ASN A 209 -2.12 10.64 -25.23
CA ASN A 209 -0.89 9.92 -25.56
C ASN A 209 -0.53 8.99 -24.41
N VAL A 210 -0.16 7.76 -24.76
CA VAL A 210 0.23 6.73 -23.79
C VAL A 210 1.72 6.45 -23.94
N GLN A 211 2.47 6.69 -22.88
CA GLN A 211 3.84 6.23 -22.71
C GLN A 211 3.85 4.93 -21.89
N CYS A 212 4.78 4.04 -22.23
CA CYS A 212 4.97 2.77 -21.53
C CYS A 212 6.36 2.71 -20.88
N LEU A 213 6.40 2.34 -19.60
CA LEU A 213 7.62 1.94 -18.89
C LEU A 213 7.59 0.43 -18.68
N GLN A 214 8.56 -0.27 -19.25
CA GLN A 214 8.65 -1.73 -19.20
C GLN A 214 9.50 -2.19 -18.02
N PHE A 215 9.02 -3.20 -17.29
CA PHE A 215 9.74 -3.89 -16.22
C PHE A 215 9.84 -5.39 -16.53
N ASP A 216 10.64 -6.09 -15.73
CA ASP A 216 10.90 -7.53 -15.85
C ASP A 216 9.96 -8.40 -14.99
N SER A 217 9.18 -7.77 -14.11
CA SER A 217 8.32 -8.42 -13.12
C SER A 217 6.93 -7.77 -13.02
N TYR A 218 6.01 -8.42 -12.31
CA TYR A 218 4.62 -8.00 -12.21
C TYR A 218 4.50 -6.70 -11.41
N THR A 219 4.09 -5.61 -12.06
CA THR A 219 4.03 -4.27 -11.45
C THR A 219 2.81 -4.13 -10.54
N ARG A 220 2.97 -3.68 -9.29
CA ARG A 220 1.86 -3.41 -8.38
C ARG A 220 2.29 -2.44 -7.28
N GLY A 221 1.42 -1.51 -6.88
CA GLY A 221 1.77 -0.44 -5.95
C GLY A 221 2.59 0.66 -6.63
N LEU A 222 2.15 1.91 -6.48
CA LEU A 222 2.78 3.09 -7.04
C LEU A 222 2.77 4.20 -6.00
N ALA A 223 3.95 4.73 -5.70
CA ALA A 223 4.14 5.85 -4.79
C ALA A 223 4.92 6.94 -5.50
N PHE A 224 4.59 8.21 -5.22
CA PHE A 224 5.27 9.35 -5.83
C PHE A 224 5.92 10.22 -4.76
N GLY A 225 7.25 10.16 -4.70
CA GLY A 225 8.06 11.13 -3.99
C GLY A 225 8.21 12.43 -4.79
N LYS A 226 9.16 13.25 -4.35
CA LYS A 226 9.46 14.50 -5.05
C LYS A 226 10.12 14.25 -6.41
N GLU A 227 11.20 13.46 -6.41
CA GLU A 227 12.05 13.20 -7.59
C GLU A 227 11.82 11.81 -8.18
N PHE A 228 11.34 10.87 -7.37
CA PHE A 228 11.16 9.47 -7.75
C PHE A 228 9.70 9.00 -7.72
N MET A 229 9.36 8.17 -8.70
CA MET A 229 8.21 7.26 -8.67
C MET A 229 8.72 5.91 -8.18
N TYR A 230 8.06 5.33 -7.20
CA TYR A 230 8.37 4.00 -6.67
C TYR A 230 7.36 3.00 -7.21
N VAL A 231 7.85 1.90 -7.77
CA VAL A 231 7.03 0.84 -8.37
C VAL A 231 7.33 -0.45 -7.63
N GLY A 232 6.30 -1.08 -7.07
CA GLY A 232 6.44 -2.43 -6.53
C GLY A 232 6.46 -3.45 -7.67
N LEU A 233 7.36 -4.42 -7.56
CA LEU A 233 7.52 -5.52 -8.51
C LEU A 233 7.39 -6.84 -7.74
N SER A 234 6.31 -7.56 -8.02
CA SER A 234 6.02 -8.87 -7.46
C SER A 234 6.62 -9.98 -8.34
N GLN A 235 6.96 -11.10 -7.72
CA GLN A 235 7.30 -12.30 -8.46
C GLN A 235 6.06 -12.78 -9.24
N SER A 236 6.23 -13.06 -10.54
CA SER A 236 5.14 -13.57 -11.37
C SER A 236 4.79 -15.00 -10.96
N ARG A 237 3.56 -15.23 -10.50
CA ARG A 237 3.03 -16.56 -10.15
C ARG A 237 2.96 -17.54 -11.32
N ASN A 238 3.02 -17.03 -12.56
CA ASN A 238 2.80 -17.79 -13.79
C ASN A 238 4.08 -18.35 -14.41
N VAL A 239 5.22 -18.28 -13.71
CA VAL A 239 6.47 -18.86 -14.20
C VAL A 239 6.82 -20.00 -13.27
N GLU A 240 6.52 -21.23 -13.71
CA GLU A 240 7.15 -22.42 -13.16
C GLU A 240 8.67 -22.16 -13.16
N HIS A 241 9.22 -21.99 -11.96
CA HIS A 241 10.65 -21.91 -11.68
C HIS A 241 11.48 -21.22 -12.78
N ALA A 242 11.34 -19.91 -12.96
CA ALA A 242 12.40 -19.15 -13.61
C ALA A 242 13.65 -19.24 -12.73
N THR A 243 14.58 -20.11 -13.12
CA THR A 243 15.88 -20.32 -12.45
C THR A 243 16.77 -19.07 -12.46
N ASP A 244 16.41 -18.04 -13.23
CA ASP A 244 17.19 -16.81 -13.45
C ASP A 244 16.45 -15.50 -13.08
N GLY A 245 15.33 -15.58 -12.34
CA GLY A 245 14.57 -14.39 -11.88
C GLY A 245 14.85 -14.00 -10.42
N PRO A 246 14.52 -12.76 -10.00
CA PRO A 246 14.57 -12.38 -8.58
C PRO A 246 13.69 -13.30 -7.74
N SER A 247 14.23 -13.80 -6.63
CA SER A 247 13.54 -14.72 -5.73
C SER A 247 12.56 -14.04 -4.77
N THR A 248 12.52 -12.70 -4.77
CA THR A 248 11.63 -11.91 -3.90
C THR A 248 11.10 -10.68 -4.62
N ALA A 249 10.05 -10.10 -4.06
CA ALA A 249 9.51 -8.81 -4.46
C ALA A 249 10.50 -7.69 -4.16
N ARG A 250 10.39 -6.60 -4.92
CA ARG A 250 11.25 -5.43 -4.80
C ARG A 250 10.50 -4.15 -5.11
N ILE A 251 11.00 -3.04 -4.61
CA ILE A 251 10.55 -1.71 -5.00
C ILE A 251 11.65 -1.09 -5.83
N VAL A 252 11.31 -0.60 -7.02
CA VAL A 252 12.24 0.14 -7.89
C VAL A 252 11.92 1.63 -7.84
N ALA A 253 12.95 2.46 -7.80
CA ALA A 253 12.82 3.91 -7.87
C ALA A 253 13.11 4.37 -9.30
N VAL A 254 12.18 5.09 -9.91
CA VAL A 254 12.27 5.64 -11.26
C VAL A 254 12.29 7.15 -11.17
N ASN A 255 13.30 7.80 -11.74
CA ASN A 255 13.32 9.26 -11.83
C ASN A 255 12.16 9.74 -12.71
N ILE A 256 11.32 10.62 -12.18
CA ILE A 256 10.08 11.06 -12.84
C ILE A 256 10.35 11.85 -14.12
N LEU A 257 11.47 12.54 -14.22
CA LEU A 257 11.79 13.40 -15.36
C LEU A 257 12.42 12.59 -16.49
N THR A 258 13.33 11.68 -16.16
CA THR A 258 14.10 10.90 -17.15
C THR A 258 13.51 9.53 -17.43
N ASN A 259 12.59 9.04 -16.60
CA ASN A 259 12.06 7.68 -16.59
C ASN A 259 13.13 6.59 -16.42
N GLN A 260 14.31 6.94 -15.90
CA GLN A 260 15.37 5.98 -15.63
C GLN A 260 15.22 5.34 -14.26
N ILE A 261 15.47 4.03 -14.18
CA ILE A 261 15.60 3.34 -12.88
C ILE A 261 16.87 3.83 -12.20
N CYS A 262 16.73 4.30 -10.96
CA CYS A 262 17.81 4.89 -10.16
C CYS A 262 18.21 4.06 -8.94
N GLY A 263 17.49 2.97 -8.67
CA GLY A 263 17.81 2.05 -7.59
C GLY A 263 16.67 1.07 -7.33
N GLU A 264 16.95 0.02 -6.57
CA GLU A 264 15.97 -0.96 -6.12
C GLU A 264 16.24 -1.39 -4.68
N ILE A 265 15.19 -1.88 -4.00
CA ILE A 265 15.30 -2.51 -2.69
C ILE A 265 14.42 -3.75 -2.63
N SER A 266 15.00 -4.86 -2.21
CA SER A 266 14.28 -6.13 -2.04
C SER A 266 13.49 -6.15 -0.73
N LEU A 267 12.34 -6.80 -0.76
CA LEU A 267 11.55 -7.16 0.42
C LEU A 267 11.65 -8.68 0.66
N PRO A 268 11.44 -9.16 1.89
CA PRO A 268 11.50 -10.59 2.22
C PRO A 268 10.20 -11.34 1.87
N TYR A 269 9.47 -10.91 0.85
CA TYR A 269 8.17 -11.45 0.44
C TYR A 269 8.15 -11.70 -1.07
N LEU A 270 7.19 -12.48 -1.56
CA LEU A 270 7.05 -12.76 -2.99
C LEU A 270 6.21 -11.72 -3.72
N GLU A 271 5.31 -11.04 -3.00
CA GLU A 271 4.35 -10.11 -3.56
C GLU A 271 4.38 -8.76 -2.84
N ILE A 272 4.18 -7.69 -3.60
CA ILE A 272 3.78 -6.37 -3.12
C ILE A 272 2.35 -6.13 -3.61
N TYR A 273 1.49 -5.61 -2.73
CA TYR A 273 0.16 -5.15 -3.07
C TYR A 273 0.14 -3.63 -3.29
N ASP A 274 0.57 -2.85 -2.30
CA ASP A 274 0.57 -1.39 -2.37
C ASP A 274 1.85 -0.78 -1.80
N VAL A 275 2.17 0.44 -2.24
CA VAL A 275 3.32 1.24 -1.80
C VAL A 275 2.86 2.67 -1.55
N ARG A 276 3.13 3.20 -0.36
CA ARG A 276 2.74 4.56 0.05
C ARG A 276 3.90 5.38 0.54
N ILE A 277 3.94 6.65 0.16
CA ILE A 277 4.86 7.62 0.76
C ILE A 277 4.39 7.95 2.17
N VAL A 278 5.32 7.90 3.11
CA VAL A 278 5.11 8.37 4.48
C VAL A 278 5.75 9.75 4.61
N GLN A 279 4.90 10.77 4.71
CA GLN A 279 5.32 12.16 4.90
C GLN A 279 5.54 12.48 6.38
N ASN A 280 6.17 13.62 6.67
CA ASN A 280 6.48 14.01 8.05
C ASN A 280 5.24 14.25 8.92
N GLU A 281 4.13 14.67 8.33
CA GLU A 281 2.84 14.79 8.99
C GLU A 281 2.26 13.43 9.41
N HIS A 282 2.71 12.33 8.81
CA HIS A 282 2.31 10.97 9.16
C HIS A 282 3.04 10.42 10.40
N TYR A 283 3.69 11.25 11.21
CA TYR A 283 4.43 10.80 12.41
C TYR A 283 3.57 9.99 13.39
N PHE A 284 2.24 10.13 13.33
CA PHE A 284 1.31 9.34 14.13
C PHE A 284 1.35 7.83 13.79
N VAL A 285 1.88 7.41 12.63
CA VAL A 285 2.07 5.98 12.30
C VAL A 285 3.35 5.39 12.93
N LEU A 286 4.22 6.21 13.52
CA LEU A 286 5.47 5.73 14.15
C LEU A 286 5.29 4.66 15.22
N PRO A 287 4.29 4.69 16.12
CA PRO A 287 4.13 3.62 17.08
C PRO A 287 3.87 2.28 16.40
N MET A 288 3.00 2.24 15.38
CA MET A 288 2.80 1.05 14.54
C MET A 288 4.11 0.58 13.90
N MET A 289 4.86 1.50 13.29
CA MET A 289 6.16 1.19 12.65
C MET A 289 7.21 0.63 13.62
N LEU A 290 7.04 0.87 14.92
CA LEU A 290 7.93 0.42 15.98
C LEU A 290 7.36 -0.78 16.77
N GLY A 291 6.17 -1.28 16.42
CA GLY A 291 5.49 -2.34 17.16
C GLY A 291 5.05 -1.92 18.57
N LEU A 292 4.78 -0.63 18.77
CA LEU A 292 4.41 -0.03 20.06
C LEU A 292 3.00 0.56 19.98
N ASN A 293 2.25 0.52 21.08
CA ASN A 293 1.08 1.39 21.20
C ASN A 293 1.53 2.84 21.50
N GLY A 294 0.62 3.81 21.37
CA GLY A 294 0.94 5.23 21.54
C GLY A 294 1.43 5.59 22.95
N GLU A 295 0.93 4.91 23.98
CA GLU A 295 1.36 5.09 25.38
C GLU A 295 2.74 4.49 25.63
N ASP A 296 3.02 3.31 25.11
CA ASP A 296 4.32 2.64 25.19
C ASP A 296 5.39 3.41 24.43
N LEU A 297 5.06 3.99 23.28
CA LEU A 297 5.98 4.89 22.59
C LEU A 297 6.26 6.13 23.44
N ARG A 298 5.23 6.76 24.03
CA ARG A 298 5.41 7.91 24.93
C ARG A 298 6.22 7.54 26.17
N LYS A 299 5.95 6.39 26.76
CA LYS A 299 6.62 5.86 27.94
C LYS A 299 8.07 5.54 27.64
N ARG A 300 8.38 4.86 26.52
CA ARG A 300 9.75 4.61 26.06
C ARG A 300 10.51 5.90 25.73
N LEU A 301 9.86 6.86 25.05
CA LEU A 301 10.44 8.19 24.81
C LEU A 301 10.70 8.93 26.13
N HIS A 302 9.83 8.77 27.12
CA HIS A 302 9.98 9.35 28.46
C HIS A 302 11.06 8.64 29.29
N GLU A 303 11.15 7.31 29.25
CA GLU A 303 12.17 6.52 29.95
C GLU A 303 13.57 6.78 29.37
N CYS A 304 13.71 6.82 28.04
CA CYS A 304 14.93 7.28 27.37
C CYS A 304 15.28 8.73 27.75
N SER A 305 14.29 9.58 28.05
CA SER A 305 14.55 10.95 28.50
C SER A 305 15.04 11.06 29.95
N CYS A 306 14.61 10.14 30.82
CA CYS A 306 14.95 10.16 32.23
C CYS A 306 16.31 9.49 32.52
N LYS A 307 16.77 8.54 31.70
CA LYS A 307 18.05 7.82 31.91
C LYS A 307 19.31 8.55 31.40
N ALA A 308 19.17 9.66 30.67
CA ALA A 308 20.31 10.38 30.10
C ALA A 308 20.30 11.86 30.52
N ALA A 309 21.11 12.21 31.53
CA ALA A 309 21.27 13.60 32.03
C ALA A 309 21.79 14.61 30.98
N GLY A 310 22.14 14.17 29.76
CA GLY A 310 22.47 15.04 28.62
C GLY A 310 21.31 15.30 27.64
N LEU A 311 20.10 14.76 27.87
CA LEU A 311 19.09 14.58 26.82
C LEU A 311 17.84 15.50 26.93
N ALA A 312 17.82 16.51 27.80
CA ALA A 312 16.82 17.58 27.69
C ALA A 312 16.97 18.35 26.36
N ALA A 313 18.20 18.46 25.86
CA ALA A 313 18.51 18.94 24.51
C ALA A 313 18.08 17.95 23.41
N GLY A 314 18.02 16.64 23.71
CA GLY A 314 17.62 15.59 22.78
C GLY A 314 16.11 15.48 22.58
N LEU A 315 15.31 15.62 23.64
CA LEU A 315 13.84 15.71 23.55
C LEU A 315 13.37 17.00 22.88
N ASN A 316 13.98 18.14 23.22
CA ASN A 316 13.75 19.39 22.49
C ASN A 316 14.24 19.29 21.04
N ARG A 317 15.30 18.51 20.77
CA ARG A 317 15.70 18.17 19.40
C ARG A 317 14.73 17.23 18.69
N ILE A 318 14.14 16.24 19.35
CA ILE A 318 13.16 15.30 18.78
C ILE A 318 11.86 16.05 18.47
N LYS A 319 11.35 16.86 19.41
CA LYS A 319 10.28 17.82 19.14
C LYS A 319 10.68 18.77 18.01
N SER A 320 11.89 19.32 18.01
CA SER A 320 12.36 20.16 16.89
C SER A 320 12.45 19.39 15.58
N HIS A 321 12.76 18.09 15.56
CA HIS A 321 12.91 17.29 14.33
C HIS A 321 11.56 16.84 13.77
N ILE A 322 10.58 16.62 14.66
CA ILE A 322 9.17 16.46 14.30
C ILE A 322 8.64 17.81 13.76
N ILE A 323 8.97 18.93 14.41
CA ILE A 323 8.63 20.31 14.00
C ILE A 323 9.38 20.74 12.71
N THR A 324 10.62 20.28 12.50
CA THR A 324 11.44 20.56 11.29
C THR A 324 11.28 19.47 10.23
N GLY A 325 10.30 18.56 10.37
CA GLY A 325 9.94 17.59 9.35
C GLY A 325 11.05 16.61 8.95
N SER A 326 11.59 15.82 9.87
CA SER A 326 12.43 14.69 9.46
C SER A 326 12.21 13.45 10.34
N ILE A 327 11.08 12.76 10.09
CA ILE A 327 10.80 11.43 10.67
C ILE A 327 11.95 10.47 10.33
N ILE A 328 12.49 10.55 9.12
CA ILE A 328 13.62 9.74 8.66
C ILE A 328 14.82 9.84 9.62
N ARG A 329 15.17 11.06 10.08
CA ARG A 329 16.26 11.25 11.07
C ARG A 329 15.90 10.71 12.45
N LEU A 330 14.63 10.80 12.85
CA LEU A 330 14.14 10.24 14.12
C LEU A 330 14.26 8.72 14.13
N VAL A 331 13.75 8.05 13.09
CA VAL A 331 13.86 6.58 12.92
C VAL A 331 15.32 6.14 12.90
N SER A 332 16.19 6.87 12.18
CA SER A 332 17.65 6.60 12.16
C SER A 332 18.27 6.59 13.56
N ARG A 333 17.88 7.54 14.41
CA ARG A 333 18.42 7.67 15.78
C ARG A 333 17.86 6.59 16.69
N LEU A 334 16.55 6.33 16.64
CA LEU A 334 15.91 5.31 17.48
C LEU A 334 16.48 3.91 17.20
N LYS A 335 16.74 3.57 15.92
CA LYS A 335 17.38 2.30 15.57
C LYS A 335 18.84 2.17 16.02
N LYS A 336 19.54 3.29 16.24
CA LYS A 336 20.96 3.31 16.69
C LYS A 336 21.10 3.37 18.21
N ASP A 337 20.03 3.67 18.93
CA ASP A 337 20.05 3.77 20.39
C ASP A 337 19.77 2.41 21.03
N ASN A 338 20.81 1.77 21.57
CA ASN A 338 20.71 0.46 22.24
C ASN A 338 19.74 0.46 23.42
N THR A 339 19.50 1.61 24.06
CA THR A 339 18.55 1.73 25.17
C THR A 339 17.09 1.69 24.71
N PHE A 340 16.84 2.07 23.45
CA PHE A 340 15.51 2.00 22.84
C PHE A 340 15.22 0.60 22.27
N ALA A 341 16.25 -0.05 21.72
CA ALA A 341 16.15 -1.40 21.16
C ALA A 341 16.05 -2.52 22.22
N ASN A 342 16.70 -2.36 23.39
CA ASN A 342 16.66 -3.31 24.50
C ASN A 342 16.36 -2.58 25.83
N PRO A 343 15.11 -2.61 26.33
CA PRO A 343 14.73 -1.88 27.55
C PRO A 343 15.31 -2.45 28.86
N SER A 344 15.95 -3.61 28.83
CA SER A 344 16.57 -4.26 29.99
C SER A 344 18.07 -3.96 30.11
N CYS A 345 18.36 -2.74 30.57
CA CYS A 345 19.48 -2.38 31.44
C CYS A 345 19.06 -1.21 32.34
#